data_AF-A0A947K3D1-F1
#
_entry.id   AF-A0A947K3D1-F1
#
_cell.length_a   1.000
_cell.length_b   1.000
_cell.length_c   1.000
_cell.angle_alpha   90.00
_cell.angle_beta   90.00
_cell.angle_gamma   90.00
#
_symmetry.space_group_name_H-M   'P 1'
#
loop_
_entity.id
_entity.type
_entity.pdbx_description
1 polymer ?
#
loop_
_entity_poly.entity_id
_entity_poly.type
_entity_poly.pdbx_seq_one_letter_code
_entity_poly.pdbx_strand_id
1 'polypeptide(L)'
;RFAPLFRTFWENSCKNKVFVVRKEKMPRYYIKTYGCQMNLADSENLAGVLTSAGYQEANSPEEADILLVNTCVVRQSAEDKAAWYIMSAKGLRDNKPDLIIGVCGCLATEPDRDLPKQFPHVDLFIAPNQPERLIEFLELQAEGQRPKARGKGVTAWITIMHGCDNFCSYCVVPHVRGRETSRPIDEIIKEIKEIDFKKHPEIFLLGQNVNSYKYGLAQLLREVDALLEPTTKPFGKLRAAPSEVEVRRGSRSEEPRRSVSGSERIRFMTSHPRDMSEEIINAVAELPHVCEFFHLPLQHGDDEMLKSMNRGYNTDYYLKLVDKIRAKIPGAAITSDVIVGYPGETDEQFQNTLKMIEKVGFDTSNTLAYSTRPGTAASKLNDDVPDKVKQARLQEAMKVVGKVAESKNQELVGREVEILVDFTGKKSCSGRTRTNKIVKFATARNNLLGKLVSVTIKSAKSWVLEGEIINGKF
;
A
#
# COMPACT_ATOMS: atom_id res chain seq x y z
N ARG A 1 -6.47 27.91 15.75
CA ARG A 1 -7.47 29.00 15.67
C ARG A 1 -7.70 29.38 14.21
N PHE A 2 -8.31 28.50 13.42
CA PHE A 2 -8.75 28.80 12.03
C PHE A 2 -10.19 28.32 11.89
N ALA A 3 -11.13 29.20 12.25
CA ALA A 3 -12.57 29.07 12.06
C ALA A 3 -13.12 30.50 12.17
N PRO A 4 -13.31 31.21 11.04
CA PRO A 4 -14.70 31.45 10.61
C PRO A 4 -14.94 31.59 9.08
N LEU A 5 -13.91 31.60 8.22
CA LEU A 5 -14.08 31.96 6.80
C LEU A 5 -14.65 30.84 5.90
N PHE A 6 -14.60 29.56 6.33
CA PHE A 6 -15.22 28.46 5.60
C PHE A 6 -16.73 28.33 5.82
N ARG A 7 -17.30 28.98 6.85
CA ARG A 7 -18.73 28.86 7.19
C ARG A 7 -19.62 29.73 6.30
N THR A 8 -19.12 30.91 5.91
CA THR A 8 -19.89 31.94 5.20
C THR A 8 -20.10 31.66 3.70
N PHE A 9 -19.24 30.87 3.06
CA PHE A 9 -19.49 30.41 1.67
C PHE A 9 -20.48 29.24 1.64
N TRP A 10 -20.47 28.40 2.68
CA TRP A 10 -21.30 27.21 2.82
C TRP A 10 -22.79 27.53 3.05
N GLU A 11 -23.09 28.51 3.91
CA GLU A 11 -24.49 28.83 4.27
C GLU A 11 -25.31 29.45 3.12
N ASN A 12 -24.67 30.02 2.10
CA ASN A 12 -25.36 30.71 1.01
C ASN A 12 -25.54 29.87 -0.26
N SER A 13 -24.83 28.75 -0.43
CA SER A 13 -24.87 27.97 -1.68
C SER A 13 -25.77 26.72 -1.62
N CYS A 14 -26.26 26.33 -0.44
CA CYS A 14 -26.92 25.02 -0.25
C CYS A 14 -28.38 25.07 0.26
N LYS A 15 -29.11 26.18 0.10
CA LYS A 15 -30.46 26.29 0.70
C LYS A 15 -31.64 25.78 -0.12
N ASN A 16 -31.48 25.23 -1.33
CA ASN A 16 -32.64 24.70 -2.08
C ASN A 16 -32.28 23.64 -3.14
N LYS A 17 -31.67 22.51 -2.74
CA LYS A 17 -31.67 21.30 -3.57
C LYS A 17 -32.03 20.08 -2.71
N VAL A 18 -33.31 19.94 -2.39
CA VAL A 18 -33.86 18.67 -1.92
C VAL A 18 -33.83 17.72 -3.12
N PHE A 19 -32.85 16.82 -3.16
CA PHE A 19 -32.80 15.75 -4.16
C PHE A 19 -33.84 14.69 -3.79
N VAL A 20 -35.06 14.86 -4.29
CA VAL A 20 -36.00 13.73 -4.36
C VAL A 20 -35.42 12.76 -5.39
N VAL A 21 -34.78 11.69 -4.92
CA VAL A 21 -34.36 10.56 -5.75
C VAL A 21 -35.60 10.04 -6.49
N ARG A 22 -35.79 10.48 -7.73
CA ARG A 22 -36.85 9.97 -8.60
C ARG A 22 -36.49 8.54 -8.98
N LYS A 23 -37.14 7.60 -8.28
CA LYS A 23 -37.15 6.15 -8.51
C LYS A 23 -37.46 5.81 -9.97
N GLU A 24 -36.52 5.14 -10.63
CA GLU A 24 -36.78 4.14 -11.69
C GLU A 24 -35.53 3.30 -12.01
N LYS A 25 -34.31 3.81 -11.74
CA LYS A 25 -33.04 3.08 -11.89
C LYS A 25 -32.24 3.11 -10.59
N MET A 26 -31.60 1.99 -10.22
CA MET A 26 -30.70 1.96 -9.06
C MET A 26 -29.52 2.90 -9.28
N PRO A 27 -29.22 3.81 -8.33
CA PRO A 27 -28.17 4.81 -8.51
C PRO A 27 -26.80 4.14 -8.53
N ARG A 28 -25.89 4.67 -9.35
CA ARG A 28 -24.58 4.08 -9.60
C ARG A 28 -23.44 4.98 -9.15
N TYR A 29 -22.34 4.37 -8.71
CA TYR A 29 -21.11 5.08 -8.37
C TYR A 29 -19.91 4.55 -9.14
N TYR A 30 -18.93 5.41 -9.40
CA TYR A 30 -17.64 5.02 -9.97
C TYR A 30 -16.52 5.68 -9.19
N ILE A 31 -15.54 4.90 -8.73
CA ILE A 31 -14.38 5.42 -7.99
C ILE A 31 -13.12 5.25 -8.83
N LYS A 32 -12.56 6.36 -9.29
CA LYS A 32 -11.25 6.38 -9.94
C LYS A 32 -10.17 6.59 -8.88
N THR A 33 -9.35 5.58 -8.65
CA THR A 33 -8.26 5.65 -7.65
C THR A 33 -6.90 5.86 -8.32
N TYR A 34 -6.17 6.86 -7.83
CA TYR A 34 -4.76 7.12 -8.13
C TYR A 34 -3.96 7.10 -6.82
N GLY A 35 -2.66 6.76 -6.89
CA GLY A 35 -1.79 6.80 -5.71
C GLY A 35 -1.36 5.42 -5.22
N CYS A 36 -1.52 5.18 -3.92
CA CYS A 36 -0.96 4.01 -3.23
C CYS A 36 -2.05 3.07 -2.65
N GLN A 37 -1.59 2.03 -1.97
CA GLN A 37 -2.41 1.02 -1.31
C GLN A 37 -3.37 1.63 -0.27
N MET A 38 -2.96 2.73 0.38
CA MET A 38 -3.84 3.47 1.28
C MET A 38 -5.02 4.11 0.55
N ASN A 39 -4.80 4.66 -0.65
CA ASN A 39 -5.90 5.19 -1.46
C ASN A 39 -6.84 4.07 -1.94
N LEU A 40 -6.32 2.87 -2.24
CA LEU A 40 -7.18 1.72 -2.54
C LEU A 40 -8.07 1.37 -1.34
N ALA A 41 -7.50 1.28 -0.13
CA ALA A 41 -8.27 1.02 1.09
C ALA A 41 -9.29 2.13 1.40
N ASP A 42 -8.91 3.41 1.21
CA ASP A 42 -9.82 4.55 1.34
C ASP A 42 -10.99 4.43 0.34
N SER A 43 -10.74 3.97 -0.89
CA SER A 43 -11.78 3.72 -1.89
C SER A 43 -12.70 2.54 -1.53
N GLU A 44 -12.19 1.47 -0.92
CA GLU A 44 -13.02 0.36 -0.42
C GLU A 44 -13.99 0.83 0.69
N ASN A 45 -13.55 1.76 1.54
CA ASN A 45 -14.39 2.37 2.57
C ASN A 45 -15.51 3.21 1.96
N LEU A 46 -15.17 4.08 1.00
CA LEU A 46 -16.13 4.93 0.29
C LEU A 46 -17.16 4.09 -0.48
N ALA A 47 -16.70 3.05 -1.17
CA ALA A 47 -17.57 2.09 -1.85
C ALA A 47 -18.47 1.32 -0.88
N GLY A 48 -17.96 0.95 0.30
CA GLY A 48 -18.75 0.30 1.36
C GLY A 48 -19.91 1.17 1.86
N VAL A 49 -19.66 2.47 2.05
CA VAL A 49 -20.70 3.45 2.38
C VAL A 49 -21.79 3.52 1.31
N LEU A 50 -21.39 3.69 0.05
CA LEU A 50 -22.33 3.82 -1.06
C LEU A 50 -23.14 2.53 -1.27
N THR A 51 -22.49 1.38 -1.18
CA THR A 51 -23.15 0.07 -1.30
C THR A 51 -24.15 -0.17 -0.17
N SER A 52 -23.79 0.19 1.07
CA SER A 52 -24.69 0.08 2.23
C SER A 52 -25.92 0.98 2.09
N ALA A 53 -25.79 2.09 1.36
CA ALA A 53 -26.89 2.99 1.03
C ALA A 53 -27.68 2.58 -0.24
N GLY A 54 -27.38 1.42 -0.84
CA GLY A 54 -28.11 0.88 -1.98
C GLY A 54 -27.61 1.30 -3.37
N TYR A 55 -26.44 1.96 -3.46
CA TYR A 55 -25.82 2.27 -4.74
C TYR A 55 -25.09 1.05 -5.33
N GLN A 56 -24.96 1.00 -6.65
CA GLN A 56 -24.20 -0.04 -7.36
C GLN A 56 -22.95 0.50 -8.03
N GLU A 57 -21.88 -0.31 -8.08
CA GLU A 57 -20.68 0.06 -8.84
C GLU A 57 -20.99 0.11 -10.35
N ALA A 58 -20.62 1.21 -11.01
CA ALA A 58 -20.73 1.40 -12.45
C ALA A 58 -19.55 0.74 -13.19
N ASN A 59 -19.78 0.27 -14.42
CA ASN A 59 -18.69 -0.28 -15.24
C ASN A 59 -17.81 0.81 -15.87
N SER A 60 -18.34 2.01 -16.01
CA SER A 60 -17.66 3.16 -16.59
C SER A 60 -18.10 4.45 -15.91
N PRO A 61 -17.29 5.53 -15.96
CA PRO A 61 -17.64 6.80 -15.35
C PRO A 61 -18.88 7.45 -15.98
N GLU A 62 -19.17 7.19 -17.27
CA GLU A 62 -20.33 7.70 -17.99
C GLU A 62 -21.65 7.12 -17.44
N GLU A 63 -21.61 5.91 -16.87
CA GLU A 63 -22.77 5.26 -16.27
C GLU A 63 -23.06 5.74 -14.84
N ALA A 64 -22.11 6.42 -14.19
CA ALA A 64 -22.19 6.79 -12.79
C ALA A 64 -23.10 7.99 -12.53
N ASP A 65 -23.76 8.00 -11.39
CA ASP A 65 -24.47 9.16 -10.84
C ASP A 65 -23.62 9.86 -9.77
N ILE A 66 -22.62 9.15 -9.23
CA ILE A 66 -21.56 9.68 -8.36
C ILE A 66 -20.20 9.23 -8.89
N LEU A 67 -19.36 10.19 -9.27
CA LEU A 67 -17.96 9.98 -9.64
C LEU A 67 -17.05 10.46 -8.50
N LEU A 68 -16.30 9.55 -7.89
CA LEU A 68 -15.27 9.88 -6.90
C LEU A 68 -13.88 9.70 -7.50
N VAL A 69 -13.04 10.73 -7.43
CA VAL A 69 -11.63 10.67 -7.81
C VAL A 69 -10.78 10.68 -6.55
N ASN A 70 -10.33 9.50 -6.10
CA ASN A 70 -9.47 9.36 -4.93
C ASN A 70 -8.00 9.40 -5.34
N THR A 71 -7.21 10.31 -4.77
CA THR A 71 -5.82 10.50 -5.21
C THR A 71 -4.82 10.80 -4.08
N CYS A 72 -3.54 10.69 -4.41
CA CYS A 72 -2.39 10.92 -3.55
C CYS A 72 -1.62 12.18 -4.01
N VAL A 73 -0.97 12.88 -3.08
CA VAL A 73 -0.05 14.01 -3.36
C VAL A 73 1.41 13.70 -3.01
N VAL A 74 1.71 12.44 -2.68
CA VAL A 74 3.09 12.03 -2.36
C VAL A 74 3.91 11.83 -3.65
N ARG A 75 3.27 11.35 -4.73
CA ARG A 75 3.93 11.11 -6.02
C ARG A 75 3.39 12.08 -7.08
N GLN A 76 4.26 12.91 -7.64
CA GLN A 76 3.88 13.91 -8.66
C GLN A 76 3.08 13.29 -9.81
N SER A 77 3.53 12.15 -10.33
CA SER A 77 2.88 11.50 -11.47
C SER A 77 1.47 10.98 -11.16
N ALA A 78 1.13 10.69 -9.89
CA ALA A 78 -0.22 10.33 -9.50
C ALA A 78 -1.12 11.57 -9.42
N GLU A 79 -0.56 12.65 -8.88
CA GLU A 79 -1.23 13.96 -8.79
C GLU A 79 -1.56 14.51 -10.18
N ASP A 80 -0.60 14.54 -11.11
CA ASP A 80 -0.78 15.06 -12.46
C ASP A 80 -1.89 14.32 -13.22
N LYS A 81 -1.90 12.99 -13.12
CA LYS A 81 -2.92 12.12 -13.73
C LYS A 81 -4.31 12.38 -13.14
N ALA A 82 -4.38 12.55 -11.82
CA ALA A 82 -5.63 12.83 -11.14
C ALA A 82 -6.16 14.23 -11.52
N ALA A 83 -5.30 15.26 -11.52
CA ALA A 83 -5.67 16.61 -11.92
C ALA A 83 -6.22 16.63 -13.36
N TRP A 84 -5.56 15.95 -14.30
CA TRP A 84 -6.05 15.83 -15.67
C TRP A 84 -7.42 15.13 -15.73
N TYR A 85 -7.62 14.05 -14.97
CA TYR A 85 -8.89 13.33 -14.94
C TYR A 85 -10.02 14.13 -14.28
N ILE A 86 -9.73 14.87 -13.21
CA ILE A 86 -10.70 15.77 -12.56
C ILE A 86 -11.14 16.84 -13.54
N MET A 87 -10.22 17.45 -14.29
CA MET A 87 -10.55 18.45 -15.29
C MET A 87 -11.42 17.89 -16.41
N SER A 88 -11.09 16.70 -16.94
CA SER A 88 -11.85 16.08 -18.02
C SER A 88 -13.24 15.58 -17.58
N ALA A 89 -13.42 15.24 -16.30
CA ALA A 89 -14.69 14.81 -15.75
C ALA A 89 -15.82 15.85 -15.89
N LYS A 90 -15.48 17.15 -16.05
CA LYS A 90 -16.48 18.20 -16.33
C LYS A 90 -17.35 17.87 -17.55
N GLY A 91 -16.76 17.29 -18.60
CA GLY A 91 -17.50 16.95 -19.84
C GLY A 91 -18.53 15.84 -19.65
N LEU A 92 -18.45 15.05 -18.57
CA LEU A 92 -19.48 14.04 -18.28
C LEU A 92 -20.83 14.68 -17.93
N ARG A 93 -20.82 15.94 -17.46
CA ARG A 93 -22.04 16.69 -17.16
C ARG A 93 -22.83 17.12 -18.40
N ASP A 94 -22.21 17.12 -19.57
CA ASP A 94 -22.88 17.44 -20.83
C ASP A 94 -24.01 16.43 -21.12
N ASN A 95 -23.81 15.16 -20.71
CA ASN A 95 -24.80 14.09 -20.87
C ASN A 95 -25.53 13.72 -19.56
N LYS A 96 -24.95 14.07 -18.40
CA LYS A 96 -25.53 13.84 -17.07
C LYS A 96 -25.44 15.09 -16.19
N PRO A 97 -26.37 16.07 -16.33
CA PRO A 97 -26.34 17.32 -15.57
C PRO A 97 -26.36 17.14 -14.05
N ASP A 98 -26.97 16.04 -13.57
CA ASP A 98 -27.10 15.72 -12.14
C ASP A 98 -25.92 14.89 -11.59
N LEU A 99 -24.86 14.65 -12.37
CA LEU A 99 -23.67 13.92 -11.92
C LEU A 99 -22.96 14.64 -10.78
N ILE A 100 -22.82 13.94 -9.66
CA ILE A 100 -22.01 14.37 -8.52
C ILE A 100 -20.55 14.00 -8.77
N ILE A 101 -19.65 14.97 -8.66
CA ILE A 101 -18.20 14.79 -8.80
C ILE A 101 -17.55 15.10 -7.45
N GLY A 102 -16.91 14.12 -6.85
CA GLY A 102 -16.15 14.25 -5.60
C GLY A 102 -14.66 14.02 -5.80
N VAL A 103 -13.82 14.79 -5.12
CA VAL A 103 -12.37 14.56 -5.04
C VAL A 103 -12.02 14.09 -3.64
N CYS A 104 -11.34 12.95 -3.54
CA CYS A 104 -11.05 12.28 -2.28
C CYS A 104 -9.54 12.09 -2.08
N GLY A 105 -9.14 11.82 -0.85
CA GLY A 105 -7.78 11.43 -0.51
C GLY A 105 -6.86 12.63 -0.26
N CYS A 106 -5.54 12.41 -0.32
CA CYS A 106 -4.57 13.36 0.21
C CYS A 106 -4.59 14.72 -0.51
N LEU A 107 -5.03 14.75 -1.77
CA LEU A 107 -5.18 16.00 -2.53
C LEU A 107 -6.20 16.93 -1.89
N ALA A 108 -7.32 16.40 -1.38
CA ALA A 108 -8.38 17.17 -0.74
C ALA A 108 -7.93 17.89 0.55
N THR A 109 -6.73 17.59 1.04
CA THR A 109 -6.15 18.10 2.29
C THR A 109 -4.81 18.79 2.09
N GLU A 110 -4.34 18.94 0.85
CA GLU A 110 -3.03 19.54 0.59
C GLU A 110 -3.01 21.00 1.07
N PRO A 111 -2.03 21.39 1.90
CA PRO A 111 -1.89 22.78 2.33
C PRO A 111 -1.74 23.73 1.15
N ASP A 112 -2.24 24.96 1.30
CA ASP A 112 -2.01 26.09 0.39
C ASP A 112 -2.59 25.94 -1.04
N ARG A 113 -3.42 24.92 -1.28
CA ARG A 113 -4.15 24.74 -2.54
C ARG A 113 -5.62 25.11 -2.42
N ASP A 114 -6.05 26.11 -3.19
CA ASP A 114 -7.46 26.49 -3.32
C ASP A 114 -8.16 25.58 -4.33
N LEU A 115 -8.52 24.36 -3.88
CA LEU A 115 -9.15 23.35 -4.73
C LEU A 115 -10.51 23.79 -5.30
N PRO A 116 -11.41 24.46 -4.56
CA PRO A 116 -12.65 24.97 -5.13
C PRO A 116 -12.41 25.95 -6.28
N LYS A 117 -11.38 26.79 -6.18
CA LYS A 117 -11.00 27.69 -7.28
C LYS A 117 -10.37 26.95 -8.45
N GLN A 118 -9.56 25.93 -8.19
CA GLN A 118 -8.89 25.13 -9.22
C GLN A 118 -9.86 24.21 -9.97
N PHE A 119 -10.83 23.64 -9.25
CA PHE A 119 -11.80 22.67 -9.76
C PHE A 119 -13.24 23.09 -9.39
N PRO A 120 -13.76 24.19 -9.97
CA PRO A 120 -15.05 24.76 -9.60
C PRO A 120 -16.25 23.86 -9.96
N HIS A 121 -16.04 22.83 -10.78
CA HIS A 121 -17.05 21.84 -11.16
C HIS A 121 -17.12 20.63 -10.22
N VAL A 122 -16.28 20.56 -9.18
CA VAL A 122 -16.31 19.50 -8.15
C VAL A 122 -17.26 19.91 -7.03
N ASP A 123 -18.16 19.01 -6.63
CA ASP A 123 -19.20 19.31 -5.63
C ASP A 123 -18.71 19.07 -4.19
N LEU A 124 -17.79 18.13 -4.01
CA LEU A 124 -17.35 17.68 -2.69
C LEU A 124 -15.87 17.33 -2.65
N PHE A 125 -15.20 17.75 -1.58
CA PHE A 125 -13.83 17.36 -1.26
C PHE A 125 -13.82 16.54 0.03
N ILE A 126 -13.25 15.33 -0.02
CA ILE A 126 -13.22 14.37 1.09
C ILE A 126 -11.78 14.09 1.50
N ALA A 127 -11.43 14.46 2.72
CA ALA A 127 -10.13 14.15 3.29
C ALA A 127 -9.92 12.62 3.43
N PRO A 128 -8.66 12.14 3.48
CA PRO A 128 -8.39 10.73 3.77
C PRO A 128 -9.08 10.29 5.06
N ASN A 129 -9.60 9.06 5.07
CA ASN A 129 -10.25 8.47 6.24
C ASN A 129 -11.44 9.29 6.82
N GLN A 130 -12.18 10.00 5.97
CA GLN A 130 -13.41 10.72 6.38
C GLN A 130 -14.63 10.35 5.51
N PRO A 131 -15.03 9.07 5.44
CA PRO A 131 -16.19 8.65 4.67
C PRO A 131 -17.51 9.29 5.18
N GLU A 132 -17.55 9.79 6.41
CA GLU A 132 -18.68 10.49 7.01
C GLU A 132 -19.07 11.74 6.20
N ARG A 133 -18.11 12.41 5.57
CA ARG A 133 -18.37 13.57 4.70
C ARG A 133 -19.25 13.22 3.51
N LEU A 134 -19.09 12.01 2.96
CA LEU A 134 -19.93 11.54 1.87
C LEU A 134 -21.37 11.30 2.35
N ILE A 135 -21.53 10.79 3.57
CA ILE A 135 -22.82 10.49 4.20
C ILE A 135 -23.57 11.77 4.50
N GLU A 136 -22.90 12.76 5.10
CA GLU A 136 -23.46 14.07 5.38
C GLU A 136 -23.90 14.76 4.08
N PHE A 137 -23.05 14.76 3.05
CA PHE A 137 -23.35 15.42 1.78
C PHE A 137 -24.52 14.79 1.03
N LEU A 138 -24.63 13.46 1.05
CA LEU A 138 -25.69 12.72 0.36
C LEU A 138 -26.91 12.45 1.26
N GLU A 139 -26.91 12.92 2.50
CA GLU A 139 -27.94 12.67 3.52
C GLU A 139 -28.28 11.17 3.70
N LEU A 140 -27.26 10.31 3.63
CA LEU A 140 -27.47 8.86 3.67
C LEU A 140 -27.91 8.42 5.07
N GLN A 141 -29.00 7.65 5.14
CA GLN A 141 -29.41 6.93 6.34
C GLN A 141 -28.44 5.75 6.53
N ALA A 142 -27.40 5.95 7.33
CA ALA A 142 -26.31 5.00 7.46
C ALA A 142 -26.24 4.45 8.89
N GLU A 143 -27.18 3.57 9.25
CA GLU A 143 -27.18 2.85 10.53
C GLU A 143 -26.29 1.60 10.49
N GLY A 144 -25.56 1.35 11.58
CA GLY A 144 -24.81 0.10 11.80
C GLY A 144 -23.37 0.07 11.29
N GLN A 145 -22.74 -1.10 11.44
CA GLN A 145 -21.38 -1.38 11.00
C GLN A 145 -21.37 -1.62 9.49
N ARG A 146 -20.53 -0.87 8.76
CA ARG A 146 -20.52 -0.88 7.29
C ARG A 146 -19.43 -1.83 6.80
N PRO A 147 -19.79 -2.92 6.09
CA PRO A 147 -18.78 -3.77 5.49
C PRO A 147 -18.06 -2.99 4.40
N LYS A 148 -16.72 -3.07 4.38
CA LYS A 148 -15.93 -2.48 3.30
C LYS A 148 -16.24 -3.21 1.99
N ALA A 149 -16.49 -2.47 0.92
CA ALA A 149 -16.65 -3.06 -0.40
C ALA A 149 -15.26 -3.43 -0.94
N ARG A 150 -14.81 -4.65 -0.59
CA ARG A 150 -13.50 -5.16 -0.99
C ARG A 150 -13.34 -5.12 -2.50
N GLY A 151 -12.18 -4.63 -2.96
CA GLY A 151 -11.88 -4.52 -4.37
C GLY A 151 -11.74 -5.88 -5.07
N LYS A 152 -11.67 -5.84 -6.40
CA LYS A 152 -11.36 -7.02 -7.22
C LYS A 152 -9.88 -7.38 -7.01
N GLY A 153 -9.59 -8.52 -6.41
CA GLY A 153 -8.22 -8.99 -6.20
C GLY A 153 -8.10 -10.07 -5.14
N VAL A 154 -6.91 -10.66 -5.01
CA VAL A 154 -6.64 -11.73 -4.04
C VAL A 154 -6.13 -11.23 -2.68
N THR A 155 -5.88 -9.92 -2.58
CA THR A 155 -5.33 -9.28 -1.39
C THR A 155 -6.42 -8.43 -0.72
N ALA A 156 -6.66 -8.67 0.56
CA ALA A 156 -7.44 -7.81 1.44
C ALA A 156 -6.52 -6.76 2.09
N TRP A 157 -6.80 -5.48 1.80
CA TRP A 157 -6.05 -4.36 2.34
C TRP A 157 -6.64 -3.92 3.69
N ILE A 158 -5.88 -4.09 4.76
CA ILE A 158 -6.32 -3.83 6.12
C ILE A 158 -5.52 -2.68 6.70
N THR A 159 -6.10 -1.49 6.70
CA THR A 159 -5.49 -0.32 7.35
C THR A 159 -5.47 -0.51 8.85
N ILE A 160 -4.31 -0.60 9.49
CA ILE A 160 -4.18 -0.79 10.94
C ILE A 160 -3.96 0.54 11.67
N MET A 161 -3.51 1.57 10.95
CA MET A 161 -3.26 2.91 11.49
C MET A 161 -3.28 3.97 10.40
N HIS A 162 -3.47 5.23 10.83
CA HIS A 162 -3.45 6.41 9.98
C HIS A 162 -2.47 7.45 10.52
N GLY A 163 -1.95 8.31 9.64
CA GLY A 163 -1.05 9.40 10.00
C GLY A 163 0.39 8.94 10.25
N CYS A 164 1.30 9.89 10.44
CA CYS A 164 2.74 9.62 10.67
C CYS A 164 3.36 10.71 11.54
N ASP A 165 4.19 10.30 12.52
CA ASP A 165 4.85 11.17 13.49
C ASP A 165 6.37 11.29 13.30
N ASN A 166 6.92 10.75 12.22
CA ASN A 166 8.36 10.81 11.93
C ASN A 166 8.84 12.17 11.38
N PHE A 167 7.95 13.04 10.86
CA PHE A 167 8.27 14.37 10.30
C PHE A 167 9.56 14.41 9.45
N CYS A 168 9.70 13.47 8.51
CA CYS A 168 10.81 13.50 7.55
C CYS A 168 10.71 14.78 6.72
N SER A 169 11.84 15.42 6.44
CA SER A 169 11.87 16.79 5.91
C SER A 169 11.12 16.96 4.59
N TYR A 170 11.09 15.93 3.74
CA TYR A 170 10.45 15.90 2.42
C TYR A 170 9.01 15.38 2.44
N CYS A 171 8.55 14.82 3.57
CA CYS A 171 7.33 14.03 3.61
C CYS A 171 6.12 14.87 3.98
N VAL A 172 5.16 14.98 3.07
CA VAL A 172 3.91 15.74 3.28
C VAL A 172 2.88 15.00 4.14
N VAL A 173 3.06 13.69 4.36
CA VAL A 173 2.09 12.80 5.01
C VAL A 173 1.56 13.33 6.36
N PRO A 174 2.39 13.84 7.29
CA PRO A 174 1.89 14.37 8.57
C PRO A 174 0.90 15.53 8.40
N HIS A 175 0.98 16.28 7.30
CA HIS A 175 0.10 17.41 7.00
C HIS A 175 -1.21 17.00 6.33
N VAL A 176 -1.20 15.95 5.51
CA VAL A 176 -2.37 15.51 4.72
C VAL A 176 -3.12 14.32 5.31
N ARG A 177 -2.47 13.52 6.18
CA ARG A 177 -3.09 12.38 6.88
C ARG A 177 -3.08 12.54 8.41
N GLY A 178 -2.48 13.61 8.93
CA GLY A 178 -2.47 13.92 10.36
C GLY A 178 -1.48 13.09 11.18
N ARG A 179 -1.64 13.21 12.50
CA ARG A 179 -0.86 12.51 13.54
C ARG A 179 -1.18 11.01 13.58
N GLU A 180 -0.28 10.21 14.15
CA GLU A 180 -0.48 8.76 14.21
C GLU A 180 -1.67 8.41 15.08
N THR A 181 -2.55 7.57 14.53
CA THR A 181 -3.68 6.96 15.23
C THR A 181 -3.75 5.50 14.86
N SER A 182 -3.68 4.63 15.86
CA SER A 182 -3.72 3.18 15.69
C SER A 182 -5.12 2.66 15.97
N ARG A 183 -5.65 1.81 15.08
CA ARG A 183 -6.90 1.11 15.32
C ARG A 183 -6.71 0.03 16.39
N PRO A 184 -7.67 -0.19 17.30
CA PRO A 184 -7.64 -1.31 18.24
C PRO A 184 -7.49 -2.67 17.56
N ILE A 185 -6.79 -3.61 18.21
CA ILE A 185 -6.55 -4.96 17.66
C ILE A 185 -7.88 -5.70 17.46
N ASP A 186 -8.81 -5.62 18.40
CA ASP A 186 -10.11 -6.29 18.35
C ASP A 186 -10.96 -5.85 17.15
N GLU A 187 -10.94 -4.56 16.80
CA GLU A 187 -11.58 -4.05 15.58
C GLU A 187 -10.95 -4.61 14.31
N ILE A 188 -9.62 -4.70 14.25
CA ILE A 188 -8.89 -5.27 13.11
C ILE A 188 -9.20 -6.75 12.98
N ILE A 189 -9.17 -7.50 14.09
CA ILE A 189 -9.48 -8.92 14.13
C ILE A 189 -10.93 -9.18 13.72
N LYS A 190 -11.88 -8.34 14.14
CA LYS A 190 -13.28 -8.41 13.70
C LYS A 190 -13.40 -8.20 12.19
N GLU A 191 -12.74 -7.20 11.64
CA GLU A 191 -12.71 -6.96 10.18
C GLU A 191 -12.11 -8.14 9.42
N ILE A 192 -11.04 -8.76 9.94
CA ILE A 192 -10.39 -9.91 9.29
C ILE A 192 -11.28 -11.15 9.31
N LYS A 193 -12.03 -11.39 10.40
CA LYS A 193 -12.99 -12.50 10.50
C LYS A 193 -14.15 -12.40 9.49
N GLU A 194 -14.44 -11.21 8.98
CA GLU A 194 -15.47 -10.96 7.97
C GLU A 194 -14.95 -11.20 6.52
N ILE A 195 -13.66 -11.47 6.33
CA ILE A 195 -13.06 -11.68 5.01
C ILE A 195 -13.40 -13.07 4.48
N ASP A 196 -13.85 -13.12 3.22
CA ASP A 196 -13.95 -14.35 2.44
C ASP A 196 -12.55 -14.74 1.90
N PHE A 197 -11.80 -15.53 2.66
CA PHE A 197 -10.45 -15.97 2.30
C PHE A 197 -10.38 -16.83 1.03
N LYS A 198 -11.50 -17.38 0.56
CA LYS A 198 -11.53 -18.03 -0.77
C LYS A 198 -11.36 -17.03 -1.91
N LYS A 199 -11.75 -15.76 -1.67
CA LYS A 199 -11.59 -14.66 -2.62
C LYS A 199 -10.34 -13.83 -2.33
N HIS A 200 -10.03 -13.63 -1.04
CA HIS A 200 -8.91 -12.80 -0.58
C HIS A 200 -7.94 -13.60 0.32
N PRO A 201 -7.16 -14.52 -0.26
CA PRO A 201 -6.20 -15.35 0.46
C PRO A 201 -5.01 -14.57 1.07
N GLU A 202 -4.76 -13.32 0.68
CA GLU A 202 -3.67 -12.53 1.27
C GLU A 202 -4.21 -11.37 2.10
N ILE A 203 -3.73 -11.23 3.33
CA ILE A 203 -3.93 -10.04 4.16
C ILE A 203 -2.71 -9.13 4.01
N PHE A 204 -2.96 -7.86 3.75
CA PHE A 204 -1.92 -6.83 3.74
C PHE A 204 -2.24 -5.76 4.77
N LEU A 205 -1.48 -5.73 5.86
CA LEU A 205 -1.58 -4.72 6.90
C LEU A 205 -0.93 -3.41 6.40
N LEU A 206 -1.70 -2.32 6.45
CA LEU A 206 -1.33 -1.03 5.89
C LEU A 206 -1.30 0.07 6.96
N GLY A 207 -0.37 1.00 6.80
CA GLY A 207 -0.27 2.23 7.58
C GLY A 207 0.71 3.16 6.89
N GLN A 208 1.04 4.29 7.52
CA GLN A 208 2.14 5.15 7.04
C GLN A 208 3.48 4.76 7.70
N ASN A 209 3.42 4.22 8.92
CA ASN A 209 4.54 3.63 9.64
C ASN A 209 4.04 2.44 10.47
N VAL A 210 3.82 1.29 9.85
CA VAL A 210 3.22 0.14 10.55
C VAL A 210 4.02 -0.36 11.75
N ASN A 211 5.32 -0.03 11.83
CA ASN A 211 6.15 -0.45 12.95
C ASN A 211 5.88 0.33 14.24
N SER A 212 5.39 1.58 14.16
CA SER A 212 5.01 2.37 15.34
C SER A 212 3.59 2.09 15.83
N TYR A 213 2.94 1.05 15.31
CA TYR A 213 1.59 0.65 15.73
C TYR A 213 1.50 0.49 17.26
N LYS A 214 0.61 1.28 17.88
CA LYS A 214 0.54 1.50 19.34
C LYS A 214 0.44 0.22 20.16
N TYR A 215 -0.25 -0.80 19.64
CA TYR A 215 -0.48 -2.07 20.34
C TYR A 215 0.58 -3.14 20.02
N GLY A 216 1.63 -2.77 19.27
CA GLY A 216 2.72 -3.65 18.86
C GLY A 216 2.40 -4.42 17.58
N LEU A 217 3.11 -4.12 16.49
CA LEU A 217 2.91 -4.84 15.21
C LEU A 217 3.18 -6.33 15.36
N ALA A 218 4.19 -6.71 16.14
CA ALA A 218 4.52 -8.11 16.39
C ALA A 218 3.36 -8.85 17.10
N GLN A 219 2.67 -8.20 18.04
CA GLN A 219 1.48 -8.78 18.68
C GLN A 219 0.34 -8.93 17.67
N LEU A 220 0.07 -7.89 16.88
CA LEU A 220 -0.97 -7.95 15.86
C LEU A 220 -0.70 -9.08 14.85
N LEU A 221 0.54 -9.26 14.39
CA LEU A 221 0.90 -10.36 13.49
C LEU A 221 0.57 -11.73 14.10
N ARG A 222 0.83 -11.93 15.40
CA ARG A 222 0.49 -13.17 16.12
C ARG A 222 -1.01 -13.38 16.22
N GLU A 223 -1.77 -12.33 16.53
CA GLU A 223 -3.23 -12.42 16.61
C GLU A 223 -3.85 -12.74 15.26
N VAL A 224 -3.37 -12.12 14.17
CA VAL A 224 -3.85 -12.42 12.82
C VAL A 224 -3.44 -13.83 12.41
N ASP A 225 -2.19 -14.24 12.62
CA ASP A 225 -1.70 -15.60 12.32
C ASP A 225 -2.53 -16.68 13.04
N ALA A 226 -2.95 -16.42 14.28
CA ALA A 226 -3.79 -17.34 15.06
C ALA A 226 -5.25 -17.44 14.57
N LEU A 227 -5.71 -16.60 13.65
CA LEU A 227 -7.00 -16.76 12.97
C LEU A 227 -6.93 -17.73 11.79
N LEU A 228 -5.72 -17.95 11.28
CA LEU A 228 -5.45 -18.66 10.05
C LEU A 228 -5.24 -20.15 10.32
N GLU A 229 -5.59 -21.00 9.35
CA GLU A 229 -5.47 -22.44 9.47
C GLU A 229 -4.01 -22.88 9.67
N PRO A 230 -3.70 -23.77 10.63
CA PRO A 230 -2.34 -24.24 10.84
C PRO A 230 -1.75 -24.85 9.57
N THR A 231 -0.66 -24.28 9.05
CA THR A 231 0.04 -24.86 7.89
C THR A 231 0.96 -25.99 8.33
N THR A 232 0.96 -27.10 7.61
CA THR A 232 1.91 -28.22 7.79
C THR A 232 3.21 -28.05 7.01
N LYS A 233 3.36 -26.97 6.23
CA LYS A 233 4.55 -26.74 5.40
C LYS A 233 5.67 -26.17 6.28
N PRO A 234 6.81 -26.87 6.44
CA PRO A 234 7.91 -26.37 7.25
C PRO A 234 8.45 -25.05 6.70
N PHE A 235 8.80 -24.16 7.62
CA PHE A 235 9.53 -22.93 7.39
C PHE A 235 10.89 -23.20 6.71
N GLY A 236 11.26 -22.35 5.75
CA GLY A 236 12.61 -21.80 5.63
C GLY A 236 13.85 -22.70 5.63
N LYS A 237 13.76 -24.03 5.44
CA LYS A 237 14.93 -24.83 5.06
C LYS A 237 14.93 -24.98 3.54
N LEU A 238 15.80 -24.23 2.85
CA LEU A 238 16.52 -24.88 1.76
C LEU A 238 17.08 -26.18 2.35
N ARG A 239 16.59 -27.32 1.86
CA ARG A 239 16.76 -28.67 2.42
C ARG A 239 18.00 -28.85 3.30
N ALA A 240 17.79 -29.00 4.61
CA ALA A 240 18.66 -29.76 5.49
C ALA A 240 17.79 -30.67 6.37
N ALA A 241 18.15 -31.94 6.43
CA ALA A 241 17.41 -33.10 6.96
C ALA A 241 16.78 -32.90 8.37
N PRO A 242 15.78 -33.72 8.75
CA PRO A 242 15.00 -33.52 9.96
C PRO A 242 15.75 -34.02 11.21
N SER A 243 15.61 -33.27 12.31
CA SER A 243 15.74 -33.80 13.67
C SER A 243 14.53 -33.32 14.47
N GLU A 244 13.86 -34.27 15.11
CA GLU A 244 12.59 -34.13 15.84
C GLU A 244 12.79 -33.41 17.17
N VAL A 245 11.91 -32.45 17.49
CA VAL A 245 11.68 -32.00 18.87
C VAL A 245 10.19 -31.69 19.05
N GLU A 246 9.54 -32.44 19.93
CA GLU A 246 8.15 -32.22 20.36
C GLU A 246 8.03 -31.01 21.30
N VAL A 247 6.99 -30.19 21.11
CA VAL A 247 6.62 -29.11 22.03
C VAL A 247 5.29 -29.45 22.71
N ARG A 248 5.31 -29.53 24.06
CA ARG A 248 4.13 -29.70 24.93
C ARG A 248 3.29 -28.42 24.99
N ARG A 249 1.98 -28.52 24.78
CA ARG A 249 1.00 -27.43 24.95
C ARG A 249 0.41 -27.44 26.37
N GLY A 250 0.40 -26.27 27.02
CA GLY A 250 -0.37 -25.98 28.23
C GLY A 250 -1.78 -25.50 27.89
N SER A 251 -2.77 -25.92 28.66
CA SER A 251 -4.20 -25.67 28.47
C SER A 251 -4.65 -24.29 28.93
N ARG A 252 -5.28 -23.51 28.05
CA ARG A 252 -6.16 -22.38 28.41
C ARG A 252 -7.46 -22.52 27.62
N SER A 253 -8.59 -22.25 28.27
CA SER A 253 -9.95 -22.43 27.74
C SER A 253 -10.20 -21.55 26.50
N GLU A 254 -10.45 -22.18 25.35
CA GLU A 254 -10.77 -21.52 24.08
C GLU A 254 -12.22 -21.80 23.67
N GLU A 255 -12.98 -20.75 23.37
CA GLU A 255 -14.19 -20.84 22.56
C GLU A 255 -13.83 -21.39 21.16
N PRO A 256 -14.75 -22.06 20.43
CA PRO A 256 -14.44 -22.68 19.15
C PRO A 256 -14.16 -21.59 18.10
N ARG A 257 -12.87 -21.27 17.89
CA ARG A 257 -12.42 -20.45 16.76
C ARG A 257 -12.67 -21.27 15.49
N ARG A 258 -13.68 -20.88 14.70
CA ARG A 258 -13.87 -21.44 13.36
C ARG A 258 -12.61 -21.14 12.55
N SER A 259 -11.87 -22.19 12.18
CA SER A 259 -10.77 -22.09 11.23
C SER A 259 -11.32 -21.68 9.87
N VAL A 260 -10.59 -20.85 9.14
CA VAL A 260 -11.00 -20.39 7.82
C VAL A 260 -10.07 -21.02 6.77
N SER A 261 -10.63 -21.71 5.78
CA SER A 261 -9.84 -22.44 4.78
C SER A 261 -9.59 -21.57 3.53
N GLY A 262 -8.32 -21.26 3.22
CA GLY A 262 -7.94 -20.65 1.94
C GLY A 262 -6.61 -19.88 1.96
N SER A 263 -5.49 -20.61 1.81
CA SER A 263 -4.10 -20.11 1.62
C SER A 263 -3.79 -18.71 2.17
N GLU A 264 -3.29 -18.59 3.40
CA GLU A 264 -3.40 -17.34 4.13
C GLU A 264 -2.03 -16.65 4.32
N ARG A 265 -1.70 -15.71 3.43
CA ARG A 265 -0.45 -14.93 3.54
C ARG A 265 -0.70 -13.63 4.30
N ILE A 266 0.19 -13.30 5.23
CA ILE A 266 0.21 -12.00 5.90
C ILE A 266 1.41 -11.21 5.41
N ARG A 267 1.17 -9.98 4.99
CA ARG A 267 2.19 -8.96 4.74
C ARG A 267 1.88 -7.69 5.50
N PHE A 268 2.90 -6.88 5.65
CA PHE A 268 2.76 -5.50 6.09
C PHE A 268 3.69 -4.61 5.26
N MET A 269 3.32 -3.35 5.08
CA MET A 269 4.18 -2.40 4.37
C MET A 269 4.07 -1.00 4.96
N THR A 270 5.02 -0.19 4.53
CA THR A 270 5.33 1.16 5.02
C THR A 270 5.97 1.11 6.40
N SER A 271 7.16 0.48 6.45
CA SER A 271 8.00 0.43 7.64
C SER A 271 8.86 1.69 7.78
N HIS A 272 9.38 1.93 8.98
CA HIS A 272 10.42 2.90 9.23
C HIS A 272 11.63 2.21 9.88
N PRO A 273 12.87 2.33 9.35
CA PRO A 273 14.02 1.58 9.87
C PRO A 273 14.26 1.73 11.37
N ARG A 274 14.07 2.93 11.95
CA ARG A 274 14.19 3.14 13.41
C ARG A 274 13.21 2.36 14.26
N ASP A 275 12.03 2.07 13.71
CA ASP A 275 10.92 1.49 14.46
C ASP A 275 10.84 -0.03 14.25
N MET A 276 11.73 -0.58 13.41
CA MET A 276 11.84 -2.03 13.17
C MET A 276 12.47 -2.72 14.39
N SER A 277 11.62 -3.23 15.29
CA SER A 277 12.04 -3.92 16.50
C SER A 277 12.45 -5.37 16.24
N GLU A 278 13.23 -5.94 17.16
CA GLU A 278 13.60 -7.35 17.10
C GLU A 278 12.39 -8.29 17.23
N GLU A 279 11.36 -7.89 17.97
CA GLU A 279 10.12 -8.66 18.10
C GLU A 279 9.37 -8.78 16.76
N ILE A 280 9.41 -7.75 15.92
CA ILE A 280 8.83 -7.78 14.57
C ILE A 280 9.64 -8.74 13.70
N ILE A 281 10.98 -8.67 13.74
CA ILE A 281 11.84 -9.58 12.98
C ILE A 281 11.60 -11.04 13.41
N ASN A 282 11.49 -11.30 14.71
CA ASN A 282 11.18 -12.63 15.25
C ASN A 282 9.80 -13.10 14.80
N ALA A 283 8.78 -12.24 14.83
CA ALA A 283 7.44 -12.60 14.36
C ALA A 283 7.45 -13.03 12.88
N VAL A 284 8.20 -12.34 12.01
CA VAL A 284 8.35 -12.74 10.60
C VAL A 284 9.12 -14.06 10.46
N ALA A 285 10.10 -14.30 11.33
CA ALA A 285 10.90 -15.54 11.31
C ALA A 285 10.14 -16.77 11.86
N GLU A 286 9.20 -16.56 12.77
CA GLU A 286 8.53 -17.63 13.52
C GLU A 286 7.14 -17.97 12.96
N LEU A 287 6.41 -16.97 12.45
CA LEU A 287 5.01 -17.14 12.05
C LEU A 287 4.89 -17.67 10.61
N PRO A 288 4.21 -18.80 10.38
CA PRO A 288 4.18 -19.47 9.08
C PRO A 288 3.48 -18.65 7.99
N HIS A 289 2.47 -17.86 8.36
CA HIS A 289 1.69 -17.07 7.41
C HIS A 289 2.36 -15.74 7.05
N VAL A 290 3.25 -15.23 7.90
CA VAL A 290 3.92 -13.94 7.68
C VAL A 290 5.04 -14.10 6.67
N CYS A 291 4.93 -13.36 5.56
CA CYS A 291 5.87 -13.45 4.46
C CYS A 291 7.22 -12.78 4.77
N GLU A 292 8.32 -13.37 4.27
CA GLU A 292 9.71 -12.92 4.45
C GLU A 292 10.04 -11.69 3.58
N PHE A 293 9.23 -10.64 3.73
CA PHE A 293 9.26 -9.42 2.93
C PHE A 293 9.33 -8.20 3.84
N PHE A 294 10.43 -7.48 3.76
CA PHE A 294 10.67 -6.25 4.52
C PHE A 294 10.78 -5.08 3.56
N HIS A 295 9.80 -4.17 3.60
CA HIS A 295 9.91 -2.88 2.94
C HIS A 295 10.46 -1.85 3.92
N LEU A 296 11.75 -1.49 3.77
CA LEU A 296 12.53 -0.65 4.67
C LEU A 296 13.08 0.57 3.92
N PRO A 297 12.34 1.68 3.82
CA PRO A 297 12.77 2.88 3.10
C PRO A 297 14.06 3.47 3.68
N LEU A 298 15.15 3.34 2.93
CA LEU A 298 16.45 3.93 3.22
C LEU A 298 16.43 5.44 3.02
N GLN A 299 15.77 5.90 1.95
CA GLN A 299 15.67 7.27 1.45
C GLN A 299 16.97 7.81 0.83
N HIS A 300 18.12 7.65 1.49
CA HIS A 300 19.42 8.05 0.94
C HIS A 300 20.56 7.20 1.50
N GLY A 301 21.64 6.99 0.75
CA GLY A 301 22.81 6.23 1.23
C GLY A 301 23.96 7.08 1.75
N ASP A 302 23.66 8.28 2.23
CA ASP A 302 24.67 9.22 2.78
C ASP A 302 24.19 9.79 4.11
N ASP A 303 25.07 9.84 5.10
CA ASP A 303 24.72 10.20 6.48
C ASP A 303 24.31 11.67 6.63
N GLU A 304 24.92 12.59 5.88
CA GLU A 304 24.56 14.01 5.93
C GLU A 304 23.19 14.24 5.29
N MET A 305 22.93 13.58 4.18
CA MET A 305 21.61 13.60 3.54
C MET A 305 20.54 12.95 4.41
N LEU A 306 20.81 11.79 5.02
CA LEU A 306 19.89 11.15 5.97
C LEU A 306 19.56 12.07 7.17
N LYS A 307 20.56 12.81 7.66
CA LYS A 307 20.38 13.81 8.72
C LYS A 307 19.51 14.98 8.25
N SER A 308 19.78 15.53 7.06
CA SER A 308 18.97 16.60 6.45
C SER A 308 17.53 16.16 6.16
N MET A 309 17.36 14.87 5.86
CA MET A 309 16.06 14.22 5.68
C MET A 309 15.30 13.95 6.99
N ASN A 310 15.90 14.26 8.14
CA ASN A 310 15.40 13.97 9.48
C ASN A 310 15.07 12.47 9.70
N ARG A 311 15.98 11.57 9.26
CA ARG A 311 15.77 10.12 9.38
C ARG A 311 16.05 9.59 10.77
N GLY A 312 16.93 10.24 11.54
CA GLY A 312 17.31 9.82 12.89
C GLY A 312 18.10 8.51 12.97
N TYR A 313 18.65 8.05 11.84
CA TYR A 313 19.58 6.93 11.74
C TYR A 313 20.62 7.24 10.65
N ASN A 314 21.72 6.49 10.64
CA ASN A 314 22.78 6.57 9.64
C ASN A 314 22.91 5.26 8.84
N THR A 315 23.81 5.23 7.87
CA THR A 315 24.05 4.07 7.00
C THR A 315 24.53 2.83 7.75
N ASP A 316 25.40 2.98 8.76
CA ASP A 316 25.88 1.87 9.60
C ASP A 316 24.74 1.22 10.40
N TYR A 317 23.87 2.02 11.02
CA TYR A 317 22.67 1.51 11.69
C TYR A 317 21.80 0.71 10.72
N TYR A 318 21.56 1.26 9.53
CA TYR A 318 20.72 0.61 8.52
C TYR A 318 21.30 -0.75 8.08
N LEU A 319 22.61 -0.81 7.86
CA LEU A 319 23.30 -2.06 7.53
C LEU A 319 23.18 -3.10 8.63
N LYS A 320 23.43 -2.70 9.89
CA LYS A 320 23.29 -3.60 11.05
C LYS A 320 21.87 -4.14 11.20
N LEU A 321 20.86 -3.32 10.90
CA LEU A 321 19.47 -3.77 10.88
C LEU A 321 19.23 -4.82 9.79
N VAL A 322 19.71 -4.58 8.57
CA VAL A 322 19.61 -5.55 7.46
C VAL A 322 20.34 -6.86 7.81
N ASP A 323 21.54 -6.78 8.39
CA ASP A 323 22.30 -7.94 8.81
C ASP A 323 21.56 -8.73 9.90
N LYS A 324 20.94 -8.05 10.87
CA LYS A 324 20.09 -8.69 11.89
C LYS A 324 18.92 -9.44 11.25
N ILE A 325 18.26 -8.85 10.26
CA ILE A 325 17.15 -9.50 9.53
C ILE A 325 17.66 -10.76 8.81
N ARG A 326 18.76 -10.64 8.05
CA ARG A 326 19.31 -11.76 7.26
C ARG A 326 19.92 -12.87 8.11
N ALA A 327 20.44 -12.55 9.29
CA ALA A 327 20.95 -13.54 10.23
C ALA A 327 19.83 -14.47 10.72
N LYS A 328 18.62 -13.93 10.94
CA LYS A 328 17.44 -14.73 11.33
C LYS A 328 16.69 -15.32 10.13
N ILE A 329 16.65 -14.59 9.02
CA ILE A 329 15.89 -14.94 7.81
C ILE A 329 16.80 -14.75 6.58
N PRO A 330 17.68 -15.73 6.25
CA PRO A 330 18.63 -15.59 5.16
C PRO A 330 18.01 -15.28 3.78
N GLY A 331 16.79 -15.76 3.55
CA GLY A 331 16.03 -15.53 2.32
C GLY A 331 15.15 -14.28 2.31
N ALA A 332 15.24 -13.40 3.32
CA ALA A 332 14.41 -12.21 3.43
C ALA A 332 14.61 -11.26 2.25
N ALA A 333 13.51 -10.88 1.61
CA ALA A 333 13.52 -9.81 0.64
C ALA A 333 13.59 -8.45 1.34
N ILE A 334 14.57 -7.64 0.96
CA ILE A 334 14.72 -6.26 1.46
C ILE A 334 14.39 -5.34 0.30
N THR A 335 13.34 -4.54 0.47
CA THR A 335 12.95 -3.51 -0.51
C THR A 335 13.01 -2.13 0.12
N SER A 336 13.13 -1.09 -0.69
CA SER A 336 13.37 0.26 -0.18
C SER A 336 12.65 1.33 -1.00
N ASP A 337 12.72 2.57 -0.53
CA ASP A 337 12.48 3.77 -1.30
C ASP A 337 13.76 4.60 -1.26
N VAL A 338 14.13 5.23 -2.38
CA VAL A 338 15.31 6.08 -2.49
C VAL A 338 14.93 7.38 -3.19
N ILE A 339 15.37 8.50 -2.63
CA ILE A 339 15.19 9.84 -3.18
C ILE A 339 16.55 10.32 -3.68
N VAL A 340 16.63 10.67 -4.95
CA VAL A 340 17.81 11.29 -5.56
C VAL A 340 17.50 12.74 -5.93
N GLY A 341 18.53 13.57 -6.00
CA GLY A 341 18.41 14.99 -6.29
C GLY A 341 17.83 15.82 -5.15
N TYR A 342 17.98 15.36 -3.89
CA TYR A 342 17.52 16.11 -2.72
C TYR A 342 18.28 17.46 -2.62
N PRO A 343 17.69 18.54 -2.06
CA PRO A 343 18.35 19.85 -1.99
C PRO A 343 19.73 19.76 -1.33
N GLY A 344 20.76 20.25 -2.03
CA GLY A 344 22.16 20.19 -1.61
C GLY A 344 22.89 18.86 -1.88
N GLU A 345 22.27 17.87 -2.55
CA GLU A 345 22.92 16.57 -2.82
C GLU A 345 24.09 16.73 -3.81
N THR A 346 25.30 16.42 -3.34
CA THR A 346 26.53 16.41 -4.16
C THR A 346 26.69 15.12 -4.95
N ASP A 347 27.59 15.12 -5.93
CA ASP A 347 27.89 13.92 -6.72
C ASP A 347 28.48 12.79 -5.85
N GLU A 348 29.31 13.12 -4.86
CA GLU A 348 29.87 12.14 -3.93
C GLU A 348 28.78 11.46 -3.09
N GLN A 349 27.85 12.25 -2.55
CA GLN A 349 26.73 11.74 -1.76
C GLN A 349 25.79 10.87 -2.62
N PHE A 350 25.57 11.24 -3.88
CA PHE A 350 24.83 10.40 -4.82
C PHE A 350 25.57 9.06 -5.08
N GLN A 351 26.89 9.08 -5.26
CA GLN A 351 27.68 7.85 -5.41
C GLN A 351 27.63 6.97 -4.14
N ASN A 352 27.57 7.57 -2.96
CA ASN A 352 27.35 6.83 -1.71
C ASN A 352 25.98 6.12 -1.72
N THR A 353 24.92 6.75 -2.24
CA THR A 353 23.63 6.11 -2.48
C THR A 353 23.72 4.89 -3.39
N LEU A 354 24.46 4.97 -4.50
CA LEU A 354 24.65 3.82 -5.40
C LEU A 354 25.38 2.67 -4.70
N LYS A 355 26.48 2.96 -4.00
CA LYS A 355 27.22 1.97 -3.19
C LYS A 355 26.33 1.32 -2.14
N MET A 356 25.45 2.09 -1.50
CA MET A 356 24.52 1.60 -0.49
C MET A 356 23.50 0.63 -1.09
N ILE A 357 22.98 0.93 -2.29
CA ILE A 357 22.07 0.04 -3.02
C ILE A 357 22.74 -1.31 -3.32
N GLU A 358 23.97 -1.29 -3.82
CA GLU A 358 24.74 -2.50 -4.12
C GLU A 358 25.06 -3.29 -2.84
N LYS A 359 25.54 -2.60 -1.81
CA LYS A 359 25.94 -3.22 -0.53
C LYS A 359 24.77 -3.86 0.21
N VAL A 360 23.61 -3.20 0.24
CA VAL A 360 22.41 -3.82 0.82
C VAL A 360 21.92 -4.95 -0.09
N GLY A 361 21.99 -4.81 -1.41
CA GLY A 361 21.45 -5.80 -2.32
C GLY A 361 19.91 -5.82 -2.28
N PHE A 362 19.29 -4.67 -2.57
CA PHE A 362 17.83 -4.53 -2.56
C PHE A 362 17.16 -5.42 -3.62
N ASP A 363 16.08 -6.10 -3.24
CA ASP A 363 15.26 -6.90 -4.15
C ASP A 363 14.47 -6.02 -5.11
N THR A 364 13.97 -4.89 -4.62
CA THR A 364 13.40 -3.80 -5.40
C THR A 364 13.57 -2.48 -4.64
N SER A 365 13.54 -1.36 -5.35
CA SER A 365 13.50 -0.03 -4.72
C SER A 365 12.58 0.89 -5.51
N ASN A 366 11.69 1.62 -4.83
CA ASN A 366 11.01 2.75 -5.46
C ASN A 366 11.96 3.95 -5.46
N THR A 367 12.69 4.13 -6.55
CA THR A 367 13.57 5.29 -6.73
C THR A 367 12.78 6.45 -7.33
N LEU A 368 12.93 7.63 -6.73
CA LEU A 368 12.23 8.86 -7.13
C LEU A 368 13.23 10.02 -7.18
N ALA A 369 13.05 10.92 -8.15
CA ALA A 369 13.67 12.23 -8.08
C ALA A 369 12.95 13.07 -7.01
N TYR A 370 13.70 13.86 -6.26
CA TYR A 370 13.13 14.81 -5.30
C TYR A 370 12.18 15.77 -6.02
N SER A 371 11.06 16.03 -5.36
CA SER A 371 10.02 16.93 -5.80
C SER A 371 9.54 17.69 -4.57
N THR A 372 9.66 19.02 -4.62
CA THR A 372 9.26 19.90 -3.53
C THR A 372 7.77 19.75 -3.23
N ARG A 373 7.45 19.61 -1.94
CA ARG A 373 6.07 19.51 -1.45
C ARG A 373 5.74 20.71 -0.56
N PRO A 374 4.73 21.52 -0.89
CA PRO A 374 4.31 22.63 -0.05
C PRO A 374 4.08 22.21 1.42
N GLY A 375 4.48 23.08 2.34
CA GLY A 375 4.34 22.86 3.79
C GLY A 375 5.40 21.97 4.45
N THR A 376 6.24 21.27 3.67
CA THR A 376 7.31 20.42 4.22
C THR A 376 8.54 21.22 4.68
N ALA A 377 9.42 20.62 5.50
CA ALA A 377 10.64 21.32 5.92
C ALA A 377 11.62 21.52 4.75
N ALA A 378 11.71 20.52 3.86
CA ALA A 378 12.56 20.56 2.67
C ALA A 378 12.11 21.62 1.66
N SER A 379 10.83 22.03 1.66
CA SER A 379 10.35 23.11 0.77
C SER A 379 10.90 24.49 1.12
N LYS A 380 11.57 24.63 2.27
CA LYS A 380 12.25 25.86 2.69
C LYS A 380 13.74 25.86 2.34
N LEU A 381 14.27 24.72 1.90
CA LEU A 381 15.65 24.60 1.45
C LEU A 381 15.79 25.16 0.05
N ASN A 382 16.97 25.66 -0.28
CA ASN A 382 17.29 26.02 -1.67
C ASN A 382 17.51 24.74 -2.47
N ASP A 383 16.58 24.43 -3.38
CA ASP A 383 16.70 23.31 -4.31
C ASP A 383 17.63 23.70 -5.48
N ASP A 384 18.93 23.47 -5.26
CA ASP A 384 20.02 23.85 -6.15
C ASP A 384 20.41 22.75 -7.16
N VAL A 385 19.81 21.56 -7.06
CA VAL A 385 20.09 20.45 -7.98
C VAL A 385 19.21 20.61 -9.24
N PRO A 386 19.79 20.81 -10.44
CA PRO A 386 19.00 20.98 -11.66
C PRO A 386 18.18 19.73 -12.00
N ASP A 387 16.97 19.91 -12.51
CA ASP A 387 16.08 18.78 -12.87
C ASP A 387 16.74 17.79 -13.84
N LYS A 388 17.57 18.26 -14.77
CA LYS A 388 18.34 17.40 -15.67
C LYS A 388 19.29 16.47 -14.91
N VAL A 389 19.91 16.96 -13.83
CA VAL A 389 20.77 16.15 -12.95
C VAL A 389 19.92 15.19 -12.14
N LYS A 390 18.79 15.62 -11.57
CA LYS A 390 17.86 14.74 -10.84
C LYS A 390 17.39 13.56 -11.70
N GLN A 391 17.04 13.83 -12.96
CA GLN A 391 16.62 12.79 -13.91
C GLN A 391 17.77 11.86 -14.28
N ALA A 392 18.98 12.38 -14.52
CA ALA A 392 20.16 11.55 -14.78
C ALA A 392 20.47 10.61 -13.61
N ARG A 393 20.49 11.15 -12.37
CA ARG A 393 20.68 10.39 -11.13
C ARG A 393 19.58 9.33 -10.95
N LEU A 394 18.32 9.66 -11.25
CA LEU A 394 17.20 8.72 -11.17
C LEU A 394 17.41 7.53 -12.12
N GLN A 395 17.77 7.79 -13.38
CA GLN A 395 18.02 6.74 -14.36
C GLN A 395 19.20 5.85 -13.95
N GLU A 396 20.28 6.45 -13.46
CA GLU A 396 21.46 5.70 -12.99
C GLU A 396 21.14 4.84 -11.76
N ALA A 397 20.48 5.39 -10.75
CA ALA A 397 20.06 4.64 -9.57
C ALA A 397 19.09 3.50 -9.94
N MET A 398 18.12 3.74 -10.84
CA MET A 398 17.22 2.68 -11.34
C MET A 398 17.99 1.57 -12.07
N LYS A 399 19.03 1.91 -12.84
CA LYS A 399 19.90 0.94 -13.52
C LYS A 399 20.67 0.07 -12.50
N VAL A 400 21.22 0.68 -11.44
CA VAL A 400 21.94 -0.06 -10.38
C VAL A 400 20.98 -0.98 -9.62
N VAL A 401 19.81 -0.48 -9.19
CA VAL A 401 18.78 -1.33 -8.54
C VAL A 401 18.37 -2.48 -9.46
N GLY A 402 18.14 -2.21 -10.74
CA GLY A 402 17.75 -3.23 -11.72
C GLY A 402 18.81 -4.33 -11.88
N LYS A 403 20.09 -3.95 -11.98
CA LYS A 403 21.22 -4.89 -12.06
C LYS A 403 21.30 -5.78 -10.81
N VAL A 404 21.18 -5.18 -9.63
CA VAL A 404 21.20 -5.91 -8.34
C VAL A 404 20.00 -6.87 -8.25
N ALA A 405 18.80 -6.39 -8.54
CA ALA A 405 17.58 -7.19 -8.52
C ALA A 405 17.66 -8.38 -9.48
N GLU A 406 18.17 -8.16 -10.70
CA GLU A 406 18.36 -9.20 -11.69
C GLU A 406 19.37 -10.27 -11.25
N SER A 407 20.52 -9.86 -10.70
CA SER A 407 21.51 -10.79 -10.16
C SER A 407 20.90 -11.72 -9.10
N LYS A 408 20.15 -11.15 -8.14
CA LYS A 408 19.46 -11.94 -7.10
C LYS A 408 18.37 -12.84 -7.67
N ASN A 409 17.61 -12.34 -8.64
CA ASN A 409 16.56 -13.11 -9.29
C ASN A 409 17.14 -14.28 -10.10
N GLN A 410 18.34 -14.12 -10.65
CA GLN A 410 19.00 -15.17 -11.42
C GLN A 410 19.39 -16.38 -10.57
N GLU A 411 19.64 -16.19 -9.27
CA GLU A 411 19.86 -17.29 -8.32
C GLU A 411 18.64 -18.21 -8.17
N LEU A 412 17.45 -17.74 -8.56
CA LEU A 412 16.20 -18.51 -8.50
C LEU A 412 15.98 -19.38 -9.73
N VAL A 413 16.71 -19.16 -10.83
CA VAL A 413 16.55 -19.98 -12.05
C VAL A 413 16.86 -21.45 -11.75
N GLY A 414 15.97 -22.33 -12.21
CA GLY A 414 16.02 -23.76 -11.93
C GLY A 414 15.38 -24.17 -10.58
N ARG A 415 15.02 -23.23 -9.70
CA ARG A 415 14.36 -23.54 -8.42
C ARG A 415 12.84 -23.63 -8.56
N GLU A 416 12.24 -24.49 -7.75
CA GLU A 416 10.79 -24.51 -7.49
C GLU A 416 10.45 -23.40 -6.50
N VAL A 417 9.51 -22.53 -6.86
CA VAL A 417 8.98 -21.49 -5.98
C VAL A 417 7.46 -21.58 -5.90
N GLU A 418 6.90 -21.32 -4.72
CA GLU A 418 5.46 -21.22 -4.53
C GLU A 418 4.98 -19.78 -4.73
N ILE A 419 3.94 -19.61 -5.55
CA ILE A 419 3.33 -18.31 -5.80
C ILE A 419 1.85 -18.31 -5.47
N LEU A 420 1.36 -17.17 -5.01
CA LEU A 420 -0.07 -16.89 -4.94
C LEU A 420 -0.48 -16.24 -6.26
N VAL A 421 -1.34 -16.90 -7.03
CA VAL A 421 -1.81 -16.39 -8.33
C VAL A 421 -2.74 -15.20 -8.11
N ASP A 422 -2.30 -14.02 -8.56
CA ASP A 422 -3.03 -12.75 -8.42
C ASP A 422 -3.66 -12.27 -9.74
N PHE A 423 -3.37 -12.95 -10.85
CA PHE A 423 -3.93 -12.65 -12.15
C PHE A 423 -4.05 -13.91 -13.02
N THR A 424 -5.19 -14.01 -13.71
CA THR A 424 -5.46 -15.07 -14.71
C THR A 424 -5.87 -14.42 -16.03
N GLY A 425 -5.11 -14.72 -17.09
CA GLY A 425 -5.40 -14.32 -18.47
C GLY A 425 -5.80 -15.52 -19.33
N LYS A 426 -6.05 -15.27 -20.62
CA LYS A 426 -6.45 -16.34 -21.58
C LYS A 426 -5.36 -17.38 -21.85
N LYS A 427 -4.08 -16.98 -21.79
CA LYS A 427 -2.92 -17.84 -22.14
C LYS A 427 -1.78 -17.78 -21.12
N SER A 428 -1.92 -16.97 -20.09
CA SER A 428 -0.89 -16.77 -19.08
C SER A 428 -1.53 -16.39 -17.75
N CYS A 429 -0.86 -16.77 -16.67
CA CYS A 429 -1.18 -16.32 -15.33
C CYS A 429 0.04 -15.62 -14.74
N SER A 430 -0.19 -14.82 -13.70
CA SER A 430 0.87 -14.36 -12.83
C SER A 430 0.51 -14.52 -11.37
N GLY A 431 1.53 -14.57 -10.54
CA GLY A 431 1.40 -14.56 -9.11
C GLY A 431 2.64 -14.00 -8.44
N ARG A 432 2.60 -13.95 -7.11
CA ARG A 432 3.69 -13.42 -6.29
C ARG A 432 4.27 -14.48 -5.37
N THR A 433 5.58 -14.51 -5.23
CA THR A 433 6.27 -15.32 -4.21
C THR A 433 6.03 -14.76 -2.82
N ARG A 434 6.40 -15.49 -1.76
CA ARG A 434 6.44 -14.94 -0.38
C ARG A 434 7.39 -13.74 -0.24
N THR A 435 8.43 -13.64 -1.06
CA THR A 435 9.31 -12.47 -1.17
C THR A 435 8.76 -11.34 -2.07
N ASN A 436 7.49 -11.42 -2.46
CA ASN A 436 6.78 -10.44 -3.30
C ASN A 436 7.32 -10.30 -4.73
N LYS A 437 8.05 -11.29 -5.25
CA LYS A 437 8.54 -11.30 -6.64
C LYS A 437 7.43 -11.74 -7.57
N ILE A 438 7.29 -11.07 -8.71
CA ILE A 438 6.29 -11.40 -9.73
C ILE A 438 6.81 -12.57 -10.56
N VAL A 439 5.98 -13.61 -10.68
CA VAL A 439 6.26 -14.77 -11.55
C VAL A 439 5.15 -14.87 -12.58
N LYS A 440 5.52 -14.95 -13.86
CA LYS A 440 4.61 -15.22 -14.98
C LYS A 440 4.83 -16.64 -15.48
N PHE A 441 3.76 -17.30 -15.89
CA PHE A 441 3.84 -18.63 -16.49
C PHE A 441 2.72 -18.81 -17.51
N ALA A 442 3.03 -19.55 -18.58
CA ALA A 442 2.06 -19.89 -19.61
C ALA A 442 1.14 -21.00 -19.12
N THR A 443 -0.17 -20.82 -19.30
CA THR A 443 -1.17 -21.85 -19.00
C THR A 443 -2.50 -21.49 -19.67
N ALA A 444 -3.26 -22.52 -20.07
CA ALA A 444 -4.64 -22.37 -20.53
C ALA A 444 -5.64 -22.40 -19.35
N ARG A 445 -5.19 -22.73 -18.13
CA ARG A 445 -6.05 -22.78 -16.94
C ARG A 445 -6.36 -21.36 -16.47
N ASN A 446 -7.64 -21.03 -16.36
CA ASN A 446 -8.12 -19.72 -15.91
C ASN A 446 -8.75 -19.75 -14.50
N ASN A 447 -8.82 -20.91 -13.85
CA ASN A 447 -9.40 -21.09 -12.53
C ASN A 447 -8.34 -21.12 -11.40
N LEU A 448 -7.21 -20.47 -11.61
CA LEU A 448 -6.07 -20.45 -10.68
C LEU A 448 -6.05 -19.22 -9.77
N LEU A 449 -6.88 -18.20 -10.02
CA LEU A 449 -6.90 -16.97 -9.22
C LEU A 449 -7.10 -17.29 -7.73
N GLY A 450 -6.25 -16.72 -6.88
CA GLY A 450 -6.27 -16.94 -5.43
C GLY A 450 -5.68 -18.27 -4.96
N LYS A 451 -5.15 -19.11 -5.86
CA LYS A 451 -4.53 -20.38 -5.48
C LYS A 451 -3.02 -20.25 -5.32
N LEU A 452 -2.48 -21.04 -4.40
CA LEU A 452 -1.06 -21.30 -4.35
C LEU A 452 -0.68 -22.33 -5.42
N VAL A 453 0.36 -22.05 -6.19
CA VAL A 453 0.89 -22.99 -7.19
C VAL A 453 2.41 -23.02 -7.11
N SER A 454 2.99 -24.21 -7.33
CA SER A 454 4.43 -24.36 -7.52
C SER A 454 4.82 -24.09 -8.97
N VAL A 455 5.85 -23.28 -9.17
CA VAL A 455 6.42 -22.93 -10.48
C VAL A 455 7.92 -23.17 -10.46
N THR A 456 8.44 -23.85 -11.47
CA THR A 456 9.90 -23.92 -11.71
C THR A 456 10.32 -22.69 -12.51
N ILE A 457 11.22 -21.88 -11.95
CA ILE A 457 11.72 -20.68 -12.63
C ILE A 457 12.63 -21.08 -13.78
N LYS A 458 12.37 -20.54 -14.97
CA LYS A 458 13.13 -20.81 -16.21
C LYS A 458 13.99 -19.64 -16.65
N SER A 459 13.51 -18.42 -16.42
CA SER A 459 14.26 -17.21 -16.69
C SER A 459 13.94 -16.14 -15.65
N ALA A 460 14.86 -15.21 -15.49
CA ALA A 460 14.74 -14.09 -14.58
C ALA A 460 15.13 -12.80 -15.29
N LYS A 461 14.36 -11.74 -15.04
CA LYS A 461 14.71 -10.35 -15.34
C LYS A 461 14.65 -9.56 -14.03
N SER A 462 15.00 -8.28 -14.07
CA SER A 462 15.03 -7.43 -12.87
C SER A 462 13.70 -7.40 -12.10
N TRP A 463 12.56 -7.35 -12.80
CA TRP A 463 11.23 -7.13 -12.18
C TRP A 463 10.25 -8.30 -12.32
N VAL A 464 10.61 -9.31 -13.11
CA VAL A 464 9.72 -10.43 -13.42
C VAL A 464 10.52 -11.70 -13.61
N LEU A 465 10.03 -12.78 -13.03
CA LEU A 465 10.48 -14.14 -13.26
C LEU A 465 9.52 -14.81 -14.24
N GLU A 466 10.03 -15.69 -15.08
CA GLU A 466 9.19 -16.54 -15.92
C GLU A 466 9.46 -18.00 -15.58
N GLY A 467 8.40 -18.81 -15.58
CA GLY A 467 8.51 -20.20 -15.22
C GLY A 467 7.42 -21.08 -15.80
N GLU A 468 7.47 -22.35 -15.40
CA GLU A 468 6.51 -23.38 -15.80
C GLU A 468 5.82 -23.94 -14.55
N ILE A 469 4.49 -24.06 -14.61
CA ILE A 469 3.71 -24.63 -13.51
C ILE A 469 4.02 -26.11 -13.34
N ILE A 470 4.18 -26.55 -12.10
CA ILE A 470 4.37 -27.97 -11.76
C ILE A 470 2.99 -28.62 -11.59
N ASN A 471 2.63 -29.52 -12.50
CA ASN A 471 1.35 -30.23 -12.45
C ASN A 471 1.28 -31.15 -11.22
N GLY A 472 0.20 -31.05 -10.43
CA GLY A 472 -0.12 -31.98 -9.34
C GLY A 472 0.14 -31.49 -7.91
N LYS A 473 0.66 -30.27 -7.74
CA LYS A 473 0.80 -29.59 -6.44
C LYS A 473 -0.09 -28.35 -6.42
N PHE A 474 -1.35 -28.50 -6.02
CA PHE A 474 -2.33 -27.42 -5.88
C PHE A 474 -2.81 -27.30 -4.44
#